data_AF-A0A2W7QFA4-F1
#
_entry.id   AF-A0A2W7QFA4-F1
#
_cell.length_a   1.000
_cell.length_b   1.000
_cell.length_c   1.000
_cell.angle_alpha   90.00
_cell.angle_beta   90.00
_cell.angle_gamma   90.00
#
_symmetry.space_group_name_H-M   'P 1'
#
loop_
_entity.id
_entity.type
_entity.pdbx_description
1 polymer ?
#
loop_
_entity_poly.entity_id
_entity_poly.type
_entity_poly.pdbx_seq_one_letter_code
_entity_poly.pdbx_strand_id
1 'polypeptide(L)'
;MLGHNIREDLAMACRVLASHRVIDLWGHLSLRIPRSEHILMTPRFGRAAWPRGLSGRQMLVVDLDGTIVEGDGELPVQAMADLALYRRDTEAGACICFAPKFAMAAAIAGFDLQPMTHMESFIAYDTQVWKSSELADTPATADDLAACLSASVAVQQPGIAAWVKGKSILEALLAAYHLEYLAQQNSIIANMDVATLCARADSEKMWRQFAGWDHYVEFFQSLDPGPLPHPAQALDGIEDADENRRIREATSIACKSLWERDTLVAFLEHISHRLPQDDRMIISPAKNFAMVEAEDMCVTDLRGNWIDGPKPPGYKFFHAQVLAERPDVQAIVHTHDLYGRSYALTRHELVPMARIGLDVAMRPLPTYPRCDLIVDSDVRRDVIDLLGNGPIVHEACHGTDFVAETLEEALVNAVQREQFLELDHLARRFGGVNSMPTARDRIAALEFSNNDWWWFYTSEINAPRRSAAGL
;
A
#
# COMPACT_ATOMS: atom_id res chain seq x y z
N MET A 1 -18.05 19.98 6.17
CA MET A 1 -18.91 18.82 5.86
C MET A 1 -18.86 18.62 4.36
N LEU A 2 -19.02 17.38 3.89
CA LEU A 2 -18.93 16.96 2.50
C LEU A 2 -20.33 16.65 1.94
N GLY A 3 -21.36 17.30 2.48
CA GLY A 3 -22.74 17.17 2.02
C GLY A 3 -23.54 16.03 2.65
N HIS A 4 -22.92 15.16 3.46
CA HIS A 4 -23.61 14.11 4.23
C HIS A 4 -23.64 14.42 5.72
N ASN A 5 -24.02 13.42 6.53
CA ASN A 5 -23.77 13.47 7.97
C ASN A 5 -22.27 13.27 8.24
N ILE A 6 -21.79 13.77 9.38
CA ILE A 6 -20.37 13.78 9.72
C ILE A 6 -19.69 12.39 9.73
N ARG A 7 -20.46 11.33 10.03
CA ARG A 7 -19.95 9.96 10.02
C ARG A 7 -19.70 9.47 8.60
N GLU A 8 -20.64 9.74 7.70
CA GLU A 8 -20.51 9.37 6.30
C GLU A 8 -19.48 10.26 5.58
N ASP A 9 -19.37 11.54 5.93
CA ASP A 9 -18.31 12.42 5.40
C ASP A 9 -16.91 11.84 5.69
N LEU A 10 -16.67 11.34 6.92
CA LEU A 10 -15.39 10.75 7.30
C LEU A 10 -15.13 9.43 6.57
N ALA A 11 -16.15 8.58 6.43
CA ALA A 11 -16.07 7.34 5.68
C ALA A 11 -15.79 7.59 4.18
N MET A 12 -16.49 8.55 3.59
CA MET A 12 -16.30 8.99 2.20
C MET A 12 -14.87 9.47 1.95
N ALA A 13 -14.34 10.34 2.82
CA ALA A 13 -12.96 10.82 2.70
C ALA A 13 -11.95 9.65 2.71
N CYS A 14 -12.17 8.65 3.57
CA CYS A 14 -11.34 7.44 3.61
C CYS A 14 -11.43 6.62 2.31
N ARG A 15 -12.65 6.40 1.77
CA ARG A 15 -12.85 5.68 0.50
C ARG A 15 -12.22 6.39 -0.69
N VAL A 16 -12.25 7.73 -0.70
CA VAL A 16 -11.57 8.56 -1.72
C VAL A 16 -10.06 8.34 -1.64
N LEU A 17 -9.44 8.45 -0.46
CA LEU A 17 -8.00 8.21 -0.29
C LEU A 17 -7.61 6.77 -0.67
N ALA A 18 -8.45 5.78 -0.34
CA ALA A 18 -8.24 4.38 -0.69
C ALA A 18 -8.32 4.13 -2.20
N SER A 19 -9.28 4.76 -2.87
CA SER A 19 -9.40 4.70 -4.34
C SER A 19 -8.19 5.37 -5.04
N HIS A 20 -7.46 6.22 -4.31
CA HIS A 20 -6.22 6.83 -4.76
C HIS A 20 -4.95 6.05 -4.35
N ARG A 21 -5.07 4.96 -3.60
CA ARG A 21 -3.96 4.16 -3.04
C ARG A 21 -2.94 4.99 -2.24
N VAL A 22 -3.42 6.00 -1.53
CA VAL A 22 -2.59 6.86 -0.66
C VAL A 22 -2.83 6.61 0.82
N ILE A 23 -3.69 5.65 1.17
CA ILE A 23 -3.92 5.21 2.54
C ILE A 23 -3.80 3.69 2.61
N ASP A 24 -3.12 3.20 3.63
CA ASP A 24 -2.87 1.79 3.89
C ASP A 24 -3.41 1.39 5.28
N LEU A 25 -3.07 0.18 5.76
CA LEU A 25 -3.53 -0.31 7.06
C LEU A 25 -3.07 0.52 8.27
N TRP A 26 -2.01 1.33 8.14
CA TRP A 26 -1.53 2.22 9.20
C TRP A 26 -2.19 3.59 9.19
N GLY A 27 -2.84 3.95 8.08
CA GLY A 27 -3.56 5.21 7.96
C GLY A 27 -4.83 5.25 8.81
N HIS A 28 -5.32 6.46 9.05
CA HIS A 28 -6.59 6.72 9.73
C HIS A 28 -7.05 8.15 9.51
N LEU A 29 -8.33 8.40 9.73
CA LEU A 29 -8.89 9.75 9.69
C LEU A 29 -9.63 10.03 10.99
N SER A 30 -9.57 11.29 11.43
CA SER A 30 -10.30 11.77 12.60
C SER A 30 -10.90 13.15 12.36
N LEU A 31 -11.95 13.45 13.12
CA LEU A 31 -12.77 14.64 12.94
C LEU A 31 -13.41 15.06 14.27
N ARG A 32 -13.25 16.31 14.66
CA ARG A 32 -13.90 16.86 15.84
C ARG A 32 -15.42 16.90 15.65
N ILE A 33 -16.17 16.37 16.61
CA ILE A 33 -17.63 16.44 16.57
C ILE A 33 -18.06 17.86 16.97
N PRO A 34 -18.86 18.57 16.14
CA PRO A 34 -19.29 19.92 16.44
C PRO A 34 -20.00 20.01 17.80
N ARG A 35 -19.60 20.98 18.63
CA ARG A 35 -20.19 21.25 19.96
C ARG A 35 -20.09 20.04 20.92
N SER A 36 -19.06 19.22 20.76
CA SER A 36 -18.73 18.09 21.63
C SER A 36 -17.24 18.08 21.97
N GLU A 37 -16.91 17.47 23.10
CA GLU A 37 -15.51 17.18 23.49
C GLU A 37 -14.99 15.88 22.85
N HIS A 38 -15.83 15.17 22.08
CA HIS A 38 -15.49 13.91 21.47
C HIS A 38 -14.98 14.07 20.03
N ILE A 39 -14.18 13.09 19.62
CA ILE A 39 -13.60 12.95 18.30
C ILE A 39 -14.24 11.75 17.61
N LEU A 40 -14.65 11.95 16.36
CA LEU A 40 -15.05 10.88 15.47
C LEU A 40 -13.80 10.34 14.76
N MET A 41 -13.63 9.03 14.65
CA MET A 41 -12.43 8.41 14.09
C MET A 41 -12.76 7.15 13.29
N THR A 42 -11.97 6.86 12.26
CA THR A 42 -11.99 5.54 11.62
C THR A 42 -11.46 4.47 12.57
N PRO A 43 -12.05 3.27 12.61
CA PRO A 43 -11.47 2.16 13.37
C PRO A 43 -10.12 1.75 12.76
N ARG A 44 -9.30 1.04 13.54
CA ARG A 44 -8.12 0.35 13.02
C ARG A 44 -8.53 -0.55 11.84
N PHE A 45 -7.83 -0.41 10.72
CA PHE A 45 -8.18 -1.16 9.52
C PHE A 45 -7.82 -2.64 9.64
N GLY A 46 -8.60 -3.47 8.93
CA GLY A 46 -8.45 -4.92 8.87
C GLY A 46 -9.69 -5.56 8.26
N ARG A 47 -9.93 -6.84 8.55
CA ARG A 47 -11.06 -7.59 7.98
C ARG A 47 -12.44 -7.01 8.32
N ALA A 48 -12.60 -6.46 9.53
CA ALA A 48 -13.87 -5.89 9.99
C ALA A 48 -14.13 -4.47 9.47
N ALA A 49 -13.08 -3.75 9.09
CA ALA A 49 -13.16 -2.39 8.57
C ALA A 49 -11.99 -2.15 7.61
N TRP A 50 -12.26 -2.15 6.30
CA TRP A 50 -11.25 -1.84 5.28
C TRP A 50 -11.62 -0.54 4.58
N PRO A 51 -10.61 0.25 4.13
CA PRO A 51 -10.86 1.61 3.65
C PRO A 51 -11.91 1.74 2.55
N ARG A 52 -11.92 0.86 1.54
CA ARG A 52 -12.86 0.93 0.39
C ARG A 52 -14.30 0.52 0.71
N GLY A 53 -14.52 -0.28 1.75
CA GLY A 53 -15.86 -0.74 2.15
C GLY A 53 -16.44 0.00 3.35
N LEU A 54 -15.69 0.98 3.86
CA LEU A 54 -16.03 1.68 5.09
C LEU A 54 -17.35 2.45 4.94
N SER A 55 -18.19 2.43 5.96
CA SER A 55 -19.43 3.22 6.03
C SER A 55 -19.47 4.05 7.31
N GLY A 56 -20.31 5.09 7.36
CA GLY A 56 -20.47 5.92 8.57
C GLY A 56 -20.88 5.14 9.83
N ARG A 57 -21.44 3.93 9.69
CA ARG A 57 -21.82 3.07 10.83
C ARG A 57 -20.64 2.48 11.58
N GLN A 58 -19.48 2.38 10.94
CA GLN A 58 -18.27 1.79 11.52
C GLN A 58 -17.40 2.81 12.25
N MET A 59 -17.79 4.10 12.28
CA MET A 59 -16.98 5.15 12.90
C MET A 59 -17.01 5.06 14.42
N LEU A 60 -15.85 5.21 15.04
CA LEU A 60 -15.69 5.29 16.48
C LEU A 60 -15.95 6.72 16.96
N VAL A 61 -16.56 6.86 18.13
CA VAL A 61 -16.55 8.11 18.90
C VAL A 61 -15.63 7.89 20.09
N VAL A 62 -14.67 8.80 20.25
CA VAL A 62 -13.57 8.65 21.20
C VAL A 62 -13.48 9.94 22.02
N ASP A 63 -13.22 9.82 23.32
CA ASP A 63 -12.82 11.00 24.11
C ASP A 63 -11.35 11.38 23.84
N LEU A 64 -10.91 12.51 24.38
CA LEU A 64 -9.53 12.96 24.18
C LEU A 64 -8.50 12.04 24.86
N ASP A 65 -8.90 11.23 25.84
CA ASP A 65 -8.05 10.28 26.55
C ASP A 65 -7.89 8.93 25.83
N GLY A 66 -8.60 8.74 24.70
CA GLY A 66 -8.51 7.54 23.89
C GLY A 66 -9.52 6.47 24.30
N THR A 67 -10.50 6.79 25.12
CA THR A 67 -11.60 5.86 25.44
C THR A 67 -12.62 5.89 24.32
N ILE A 68 -12.92 4.72 23.74
CA ILE A 68 -14.03 4.55 22.80
C ILE A 68 -15.35 4.64 23.59
N VAL A 69 -16.15 5.65 23.30
CA VAL A 69 -17.47 5.87 23.93
C VAL A 69 -18.63 5.32 23.09
N GLU A 70 -18.43 5.18 21.78
CA GLU A 70 -19.40 4.61 20.84
C GLU A 70 -18.68 3.93 19.66
N GLY A 71 -19.22 2.80 19.19
CA GLY A 71 -18.70 2.03 18.07
C GLY A 71 -17.88 0.81 18.51
N ASP A 72 -17.71 -0.13 17.59
CA ASP A 72 -17.00 -1.39 17.82
C ASP A 72 -15.66 -1.38 17.05
N GLY A 73 -14.58 -1.81 17.70
CA GLY A 73 -13.26 -1.94 17.09
C GLY A 73 -12.11 -1.46 17.98
N GLU A 74 -10.95 -1.29 17.36
CA GLU A 74 -9.74 -0.78 18.02
C GLU A 74 -9.38 0.60 17.46
N LEU A 75 -8.64 1.39 18.25
CA LEU A 75 -8.05 2.62 17.74
C LEU A 75 -6.85 2.31 16.81
N PRO A 76 -6.64 3.13 15.77
CA PRO A 76 -5.42 3.10 14.96
C PRO A 76 -4.15 3.23 15.80
N VAL A 77 -3.05 2.63 15.33
CA VAL A 77 -1.75 2.55 16.06
C VAL A 77 -1.23 3.94 16.48
N GLN A 78 -1.44 4.97 15.65
CA GLN A 78 -0.98 6.33 15.91
C GLN A 78 -2.12 7.32 16.20
N ALA A 79 -3.29 6.83 16.62
CA ALA A 79 -4.44 7.66 16.96
C ALA A 79 -4.16 8.67 18.09
N MET A 80 -3.20 8.36 18.98
CA MET A 80 -2.81 9.26 20.07
C MET A 80 -2.28 10.61 19.58
N ALA A 81 -1.64 10.66 18.40
CA ALA A 81 -1.17 11.90 17.79
C ALA A 81 -2.33 12.83 17.46
N ASP A 82 -3.39 12.30 16.86
CA ASP A 82 -4.61 13.05 16.55
C ASP A 82 -5.26 13.61 17.82
N LEU A 83 -5.39 12.78 18.86
CA LEU A 83 -5.99 13.21 20.13
C LEU A 83 -5.14 14.29 20.83
N ALA A 84 -3.81 14.16 20.78
CA ALA A 84 -2.89 15.20 21.27
C ALA A 84 -3.02 16.50 20.47
N LEU A 85 -3.15 16.42 19.15
CA LEU A 85 -3.44 17.58 18.30
C LEU A 85 -4.73 18.27 18.75
N TYR A 86 -5.83 17.55 18.94
CA TYR A 86 -7.10 18.14 19.33
C TYR A 86 -7.10 18.76 20.74
N ARG A 87 -6.26 18.29 21.66
CA ARG A 87 -6.05 18.96 22.96
C ARG A 87 -5.29 20.27 22.80
N ARG A 88 -4.31 20.30 21.90
CA ARG A 88 -3.38 21.43 21.71
C ARG A 88 -3.97 22.53 20.84
N ASP A 89 -4.69 22.15 19.79
CA ASP A 89 -5.21 23.03 18.77
C ASP A 89 -6.75 22.92 18.72
N THR A 90 -7.40 23.94 19.28
CA THR A 90 -8.87 24.04 19.29
C THR A 90 -9.45 24.42 17.93
N GLU A 91 -8.64 24.93 16.99
CA GLU A 91 -9.05 25.20 15.61
C GLU A 91 -8.92 23.97 14.70
N ALA A 92 -8.15 22.96 15.11
CA ALA A 92 -8.07 21.68 14.39
C ALA A 92 -9.44 21.00 14.40
N GLY A 93 -10.02 20.88 13.20
CA GLY A 93 -11.32 20.26 12.98
C GLY A 93 -11.20 18.83 12.44
N ALA A 94 -10.16 18.51 11.70
CA ALA A 94 -9.89 17.18 11.16
C ALA A 94 -8.39 16.89 11.07
N CYS A 95 -8.03 15.60 11.11
CA CYS A 95 -6.69 15.09 10.90
C CYS A 95 -6.74 13.84 10.02
N ILE A 96 -5.77 13.68 9.13
CA ILE A 96 -5.62 12.51 8.25
C ILE A 96 -4.18 12.02 8.37
N CYS A 97 -4.02 10.77 8.79
CA CYS A 97 -2.77 10.01 8.73
C CYS A 97 -2.83 9.07 7.53
N PHE A 98 -1.84 9.13 6.64
CA PHE A 98 -1.87 8.41 5.37
C PHE A 98 -0.45 8.15 4.83
N ALA A 99 -0.34 7.42 3.72
CA ALA A 99 0.92 6.98 3.11
C ALA A 99 1.06 7.54 1.67
N PRO A 100 1.27 8.85 1.49
CA PRO A 100 1.44 9.47 0.17
C PRO A 100 2.75 9.02 -0.50
N LYS A 101 2.69 8.44 -1.69
CA LYS A 101 3.86 7.82 -2.34
C LYS A 101 4.94 8.84 -2.69
N PHE A 102 4.58 9.89 -3.42
CA PHE A 102 5.54 10.89 -3.89
C PHE A 102 6.04 11.78 -2.76
N ALA A 103 5.14 12.19 -1.85
CA ALA A 103 5.55 13.00 -0.70
C ALA A 103 6.48 12.22 0.23
N MET A 104 6.17 10.94 0.49
CA MET A 104 7.03 10.05 1.26
C MET A 104 8.41 9.90 0.62
N ALA A 105 8.48 9.72 -0.70
CA ALA A 105 9.74 9.64 -1.43
C ALA A 105 10.60 10.90 -1.25
N ALA A 106 9.99 12.08 -1.36
CA ALA A 106 10.67 13.36 -1.11
C ALA A 106 11.16 13.47 0.34
N ALA A 107 10.32 13.09 1.32
CA ALA A 107 10.68 13.09 2.73
C ALA A 107 11.84 12.13 3.05
N ILE A 108 11.85 10.93 2.45
CA ILE A 108 12.96 9.96 2.56
C ILE A 108 14.24 10.54 1.97
N ALA A 109 14.17 11.24 0.85
CA ALA A 109 15.32 11.89 0.24
C ALA A 109 15.81 13.11 1.04
N GLY A 110 15.03 13.63 1.99
CA GLY A 110 15.29 14.91 2.64
C GLY A 110 15.10 16.09 1.69
N PHE A 111 14.26 15.93 0.67
CA PHE A 111 13.97 16.94 -0.33
C PHE A 111 12.85 17.87 0.14
N ASP A 112 13.13 19.16 0.17
CA ASP A 112 12.14 20.19 0.47
C ASP A 112 11.27 20.46 -0.78
N LEU A 113 9.99 20.14 -0.68
CA LEU A 113 9.02 20.39 -1.77
C LEU A 113 9.04 21.86 -2.18
N GLN A 114 9.21 22.10 -3.48
CA GLN A 114 9.20 23.45 -4.02
C GLN A 114 7.75 23.92 -4.29
N PRO A 115 7.43 25.20 -4.03
CA PRO A 115 6.12 25.78 -4.29
C PRO A 115 5.95 26.07 -5.79
N MET A 116 5.55 25.05 -6.54
CA MET A 116 5.53 25.08 -8.01
C MET A 116 4.24 25.60 -8.62
N THR A 117 3.09 25.32 -8.01
CA THR A 117 1.77 25.55 -8.59
C THR A 117 0.84 26.35 -7.70
N HIS A 118 -0.10 27.04 -8.31
CA HIS A 118 -0.89 28.06 -7.63
C HIS A 118 -1.69 27.53 -6.41
N MET A 119 -2.45 26.44 -6.56
CA MET A 119 -3.29 25.91 -5.48
C MET A 119 -2.48 25.13 -4.45
N GLU A 120 -1.53 24.30 -4.88
CA GLU A 120 -0.82 23.39 -4.00
C GLU A 120 0.30 24.07 -3.21
N SER A 121 0.92 25.14 -3.73
CA SER A 121 2.14 25.72 -3.17
C SER A 121 2.07 26.11 -1.69
N PHE A 122 0.89 26.43 -1.17
CA PHE A 122 0.71 26.71 0.26
C PHE A 122 1.25 25.58 1.14
N ILE A 123 1.12 24.32 0.70
CA ILE A 123 1.57 23.17 1.49
C ILE A 123 3.09 23.10 1.57
N ALA A 124 3.83 23.50 0.53
CA ALA A 124 5.28 23.58 0.59
C ALA A 124 5.78 24.58 1.65
N TYR A 125 5.01 25.65 1.89
CA TYR A 125 5.35 26.65 2.92
C TYR A 125 4.99 26.22 4.33
N ASP A 126 4.00 25.33 4.48
CA ASP A 126 3.44 24.91 5.76
C ASP A 126 3.52 23.37 5.93
N THR A 127 4.59 22.73 5.44
CA THR A 127 4.94 21.33 5.70
C THR A 127 6.17 21.24 6.59
N GLN A 128 6.17 20.30 7.54
CA GLN A 128 7.35 19.99 8.36
C GLN A 128 7.72 18.51 8.26
N VAL A 129 8.94 18.18 8.69
CA VAL A 129 9.40 16.79 8.83
C VAL A 129 9.61 16.50 10.31
N TRP A 130 8.90 15.50 10.84
CA TRP A 130 9.10 15.02 12.20
C TRP A 130 10.24 13.99 12.21
N LYS A 131 11.43 14.43 12.64
CA LYS A 131 12.68 13.64 12.63
C LYS A 131 12.83 12.76 13.89
N SER A 132 11.75 12.10 14.31
CA SER A 132 11.76 11.19 15.45
C SER A 132 12.15 9.77 15.02
N SER A 133 12.93 9.09 15.86
CA SER A 133 13.18 7.64 15.76
C SER A 133 12.08 6.79 16.39
N GLU A 134 11.06 7.43 16.97
CA GLU A 134 9.95 6.76 17.65
C GLU A 134 8.66 6.86 16.83
N LEU A 135 7.69 6.03 17.17
CA LEU A 135 6.32 6.15 16.69
C LEU A 135 5.53 7.07 17.65
N ALA A 136 4.45 7.68 17.15
CA ALA A 136 3.56 8.50 17.96
C ALA A 136 2.56 7.64 18.78
N ASP A 137 3.05 6.57 19.41
CA ASP A 137 2.29 5.58 20.19
C ASP A 137 2.44 5.75 21.72
N THR A 138 3.13 6.81 22.18
CA THR A 138 3.24 7.17 23.60
C THR A 138 2.75 8.61 23.82
N PRO A 139 2.34 8.99 25.04
CA PRO A 139 1.92 10.37 25.31
C PRO A 139 2.96 11.43 24.94
N ALA A 140 4.25 11.14 25.18
CA ALA A 140 5.34 12.09 24.91
C ALA A 140 5.60 12.24 23.39
N THR A 141 5.68 11.13 22.66
CA THR A 141 5.93 11.16 21.21
C THR A 141 4.71 11.66 20.44
N ALA A 142 3.50 11.36 20.92
CA ALA A 142 2.26 11.92 20.38
C ALA A 142 2.18 13.43 20.58
N ASP A 143 2.55 13.97 21.75
CA ASP A 143 2.57 15.42 21.96
C ASP A 143 3.63 16.13 21.10
N ASP A 144 4.80 15.50 20.87
CA ASP A 144 5.85 16.04 20.00
C ASP A 144 5.40 16.12 18.53
N LEU A 145 4.80 15.05 18.00
CA LEU A 145 4.21 15.08 16.66
C LEU A 145 3.06 16.10 16.59
N ALA A 146 2.19 16.15 17.59
CA ALA A 146 1.11 17.13 17.67
C ALA A 146 1.62 18.57 17.76
N ALA A 147 2.78 18.80 18.38
CA ALA A 147 3.44 20.10 18.40
C ALA A 147 3.80 20.57 16.99
N CYS A 148 4.45 19.70 16.22
CA CYS A 148 4.80 19.96 14.83
C CYS A 148 3.54 20.24 14.02
N LEU A 149 2.55 19.36 14.12
CA LEU A 149 1.31 19.44 13.34
C LEU A 149 0.43 20.62 13.75
N SER A 150 0.49 21.10 15.00
CA SER A 150 -0.24 22.31 15.40
C SER A 150 0.30 23.58 14.71
N ALA A 151 1.60 23.57 14.35
CA ALA A 151 2.31 24.69 13.73
C ALA A 151 2.40 24.62 12.20
N SER A 152 1.85 23.57 11.57
CA SER A 152 1.91 23.37 10.11
C SER A 152 0.60 22.79 9.58
N VAL A 153 0.40 22.79 8.26
CA VAL A 153 -0.73 22.07 7.65
C VAL A 153 -0.40 20.59 7.52
N ALA A 154 0.85 20.26 7.23
CA ALA A 154 1.32 18.90 7.04
C ALA A 154 2.58 18.60 7.85
N VAL A 155 2.72 17.34 8.28
CA VAL A 155 3.93 16.79 8.88
C VAL A 155 4.22 15.44 8.26
N GLN A 156 5.46 15.18 7.88
CA GLN A 156 5.90 13.90 7.35
C GLN A 156 6.87 13.21 8.32
N GLN A 157 6.69 11.91 8.55
CA GLN A 157 7.70 11.05 9.15
C GLN A 157 8.29 10.16 8.04
N PRO A 158 9.54 10.39 7.61
CA PRO A 158 10.13 9.67 6.48
C PRO A 158 10.07 8.16 6.66
N GLY A 159 9.53 7.47 5.66
CA GLY A 159 9.39 6.02 5.64
C GLY A 159 8.22 5.44 6.45
N ILE A 160 7.45 6.28 7.17
CA ILE A 160 6.35 5.83 8.06
C ILE A 160 5.00 6.31 7.54
N ALA A 161 4.71 7.62 7.63
CA ALA A 161 3.42 8.21 7.29
C ALA A 161 3.53 9.74 7.13
N ALA A 162 2.47 10.34 6.60
CA ALA A 162 2.24 11.79 6.65
C ALA A 162 0.94 12.09 7.38
N TRP A 163 0.91 13.23 8.07
CA TRP A 163 -0.27 13.78 8.72
C TRP A 163 -0.61 15.12 8.10
N VAL A 164 -1.89 15.36 7.87
CA VAL A 164 -2.41 16.68 7.49
C VAL A 164 -3.56 17.09 8.40
N LYS A 165 -3.66 18.39 8.70
CA LYS A 165 -4.78 18.96 9.46
C LYS A 165 -5.57 19.98 8.65
N GLY A 166 -6.84 20.15 9.03
CA GLY A 166 -7.71 21.21 8.50
C GLY A 166 -8.78 21.62 9.51
N LYS A 167 -9.47 22.75 9.27
CA LYS A 167 -10.61 23.17 10.10
C LYS A 167 -11.86 22.33 9.85
N SER A 168 -11.84 21.54 8.78
CA SER A 168 -12.87 20.56 8.46
C SER A 168 -12.26 19.37 7.72
N ILE A 169 -13.02 18.28 7.61
CA ILE A 169 -12.59 17.10 6.85
C ILE A 169 -12.33 17.41 5.36
N LEU A 170 -13.05 18.38 4.78
CA LEU A 170 -12.79 18.84 3.41
C LEU A 170 -11.41 19.49 3.29
N GLU A 171 -11.07 20.38 4.21
CA GLU A 171 -9.76 21.06 4.21
C GLU A 171 -8.61 20.07 4.43
N ALA A 172 -8.77 19.09 5.33
CA ALA A 172 -7.76 18.05 5.54
C ALA A 172 -7.62 17.16 4.30
N LEU A 173 -8.73 16.79 3.65
CA LEU A 173 -8.70 16.01 2.41
C LEU A 173 -8.04 16.77 1.24
N LEU A 174 -8.28 18.09 1.15
CA LEU A 174 -7.58 18.97 0.22
C LEU A 174 -6.09 19.02 0.50
N ALA A 175 -5.69 19.17 1.76
CA ALA A 175 -4.28 19.16 2.14
C ALA A 175 -3.60 17.83 1.78
N ALA A 176 -4.25 16.68 2.02
CA ALA A 176 -3.73 15.37 1.63
C ALA A 176 -3.53 15.27 0.11
N TYR A 177 -4.54 15.69 -0.66
CA TYR A 177 -4.49 15.70 -2.12
C TYR A 177 -3.38 16.61 -2.65
N HIS A 178 -3.30 17.86 -2.17
CA HIS A 178 -2.31 18.82 -2.61
C HIS A 178 -0.88 18.43 -2.22
N LEU A 179 -0.68 17.78 -1.06
CA LEU A 179 0.63 17.27 -0.65
C LEU A 179 1.17 16.28 -1.68
N GLU A 180 0.36 15.27 -2.00
CA GLU A 180 0.77 14.22 -2.93
C GLU A 180 0.90 14.75 -4.36
N TYR A 181 -0.03 15.58 -4.82
CA TYR A 181 0.02 16.15 -6.17
C TYR A 181 1.22 17.08 -6.36
N LEU A 182 1.54 17.93 -5.38
CA LEU A 182 2.73 18.78 -5.42
C LEU A 182 4.01 17.95 -5.44
N ALA A 183 4.08 16.90 -4.63
CA ALA A 183 5.22 16.00 -4.61
C ALA A 183 5.38 15.26 -5.95
N GLN A 184 4.28 14.83 -6.57
CA GLN A 184 4.31 14.23 -7.91
C GLN A 184 4.92 15.19 -8.93
N GLN A 185 4.52 16.47 -8.93
CA GLN A 185 5.10 17.49 -9.82
C GLN A 185 6.58 17.74 -9.52
N ASN A 186 6.95 17.83 -8.24
CA ASN A 186 8.35 17.96 -7.84
C ASN A 186 9.18 16.76 -8.32
N SER A 187 8.63 15.54 -8.34
CA SER A 187 9.36 14.36 -8.85
C SER A 187 9.73 14.45 -10.33
N ILE A 188 8.90 15.13 -11.13
CA ILE A 188 9.13 15.32 -12.57
C ILE A 188 10.32 16.28 -12.77
N ILE A 189 10.40 17.33 -11.96
CA ILE A 189 11.35 18.43 -12.13
C ILE A 189 12.57 18.38 -11.21
N ALA A 190 12.66 17.41 -10.29
CA ALA A 190 13.71 17.37 -9.25
C ALA A 190 15.15 17.50 -9.80
N ASN A 191 15.35 17.18 -11.09
CA ASN A 191 16.64 17.28 -11.79
C ASN A 191 16.61 18.28 -12.96
N MET A 192 15.73 19.29 -12.90
CA MET A 192 15.59 20.36 -13.88
C MET A 192 15.90 21.72 -13.25
N ASP A 193 16.39 22.66 -14.06
CA ASP A 193 16.56 24.04 -13.63
C ASP A 193 15.19 24.75 -13.51
N VAL A 194 14.81 25.12 -12.29
CA VAL A 194 13.55 25.81 -12.02
C VAL A 194 13.75 27.32 -12.02
N ALA A 195 13.22 27.99 -13.04
CA ALA A 195 13.36 29.44 -13.18
C ALA A 195 12.34 30.25 -12.36
N THR A 196 11.16 29.68 -12.09
CA THR A 196 10.05 30.40 -11.46
C THR A 196 9.36 29.52 -10.43
N LEU A 197 9.13 30.07 -9.23
CA LEU A 197 8.34 29.47 -8.15
C LEU A 197 7.16 30.37 -7.81
N CYS A 198 6.08 29.77 -7.32
CA CYS A 198 4.88 30.48 -6.89
C CYS A 198 5.14 31.11 -5.51
N ALA A 199 5.12 32.43 -5.41
CA ALA A 199 5.32 33.13 -4.14
C ALA A 199 4.17 32.85 -3.15
N ARG A 200 4.48 32.81 -1.84
CA ARG A 200 3.48 32.58 -0.78
C ARG A 200 2.27 33.49 -0.90
N ALA A 201 2.49 34.78 -1.14
CA ALA A 201 1.41 35.77 -1.27
C ALA A 201 0.47 35.49 -2.46
N ASP A 202 1.00 34.93 -3.56
CA ASP A 202 0.20 34.57 -4.73
C ASP A 202 -0.63 33.32 -4.46
N SER A 203 -0.06 32.30 -3.82
CA SER A 203 -0.79 31.11 -3.40
C SER A 203 -1.92 31.47 -2.41
N GLU A 204 -1.62 32.24 -1.36
CA GLU A 204 -2.63 32.72 -0.40
C GLU A 204 -3.71 33.59 -1.05
N LYS A 205 -3.35 34.40 -2.05
CA LYS A 205 -4.32 35.16 -2.84
C LYS A 205 -5.28 34.23 -3.58
N MET A 206 -4.80 33.13 -4.17
CA MET A 206 -5.66 32.17 -4.85
C MET A 206 -6.64 31.49 -3.91
N TRP A 207 -6.17 31.06 -2.73
CA TRP A 207 -7.03 30.47 -1.69
C TRP A 207 -8.16 31.42 -1.27
N ARG A 208 -7.92 32.74 -1.25
CA ARG A 208 -8.97 33.75 -0.99
C ARG A 208 -9.96 33.95 -2.14
N GLN A 209 -9.55 33.72 -3.39
CA GLN A 209 -10.41 33.91 -4.57
C GLN A 209 -11.41 32.77 -4.77
N PHE A 210 -11.09 31.56 -4.32
CA PHE A 210 -11.95 30.38 -4.40
C PHE A 210 -12.88 30.18 -3.19
N ALA A 211 -13.22 31.26 -2.47
CA ALA A 211 -14.05 31.21 -1.28
C ALA A 211 -15.41 30.55 -1.58
N GLY A 212 -15.64 29.36 -1.00
CA GLY A 212 -16.88 28.59 -1.13
C GLY A 212 -16.66 27.07 -1.14
N TRP A 213 -15.57 26.60 -1.75
CA TRP A 213 -15.15 25.18 -1.81
C TRP A 213 -16.19 24.17 -2.37
N ASP A 214 -17.37 24.61 -2.82
CA ASP A 214 -18.46 23.74 -3.31
C ASP A 214 -18.01 22.83 -4.46
N HIS A 215 -17.19 23.34 -5.39
CA HIS A 215 -16.64 22.53 -6.49
C HIS A 215 -15.72 21.41 -6.00
N TYR A 216 -15.00 21.58 -4.89
CA TYR A 216 -14.19 20.52 -4.32
C TYR A 216 -15.04 19.47 -3.59
N VAL A 217 -16.17 19.88 -3.01
CA VAL A 217 -17.15 18.93 -2.48
C VAL A 217 -17.68 18.05 -3.61
N GLU A 218 -18.14 18.66 -4.71
CA GLU A 218 -18.61 17.92 -5.91
C GLU A 218 -17.51 17.02 -6.49
N PHE A 219 -16.28 17.52 -6.57
CA PHE A 219 -15.13 16.74 -7.03
C PHE A 219 -14.90 15.50 -6.17
N PHE A 220 -14.76 15.62 -4.85
CA PHE A 220 -14.51 14.47 -3.99
C PHE A 220 -15.71 13.52 -3.92
N GLN A 221 -16.94 14.03 -3.96
CA GLN A 221 -18.14 13.19 -4.07
C GLN A 221 -18.12 12.37 -5.37
N SER A 222 -17.67 12.95 -6.49
CA SER A 222 -17.56 12.22 -7.76
C SER A 222 -16.50 11.10 -7.76
N LEU A 223 -15.53 11.18 -6.84
CA LEU A 223 -14.47 10.19 -6.67
C LEU A 223 -14.85 9.06 -5.70
N ASP A 224 -15.93 9.21 -4.93
CA ASP A 224 -16.36 8.20 -3.99
C ASP A 224 -17.26 7.16 -4.67
N PRO A 225 -16.84 5.88 -4.77
CA PRO A 225 -17.68 4.83 -5.32
C PRO A 225 -18.78 4.37 -4.33
N GLY A 226 -18.82 4.92 -3.11
CA GLY A 226 -19.58 4.38 -2.00
C GLY A 226 -18.94 3.12 -1.42
N PRO A 227 -19.51 2.52 -0.36
CA PRO A 227 -18.98 1.30 0.23
C PRO A 227 -19.11 0.13 -0.75
N LEU A 228 -17.97 -0.47 -1.11
CA LEU A 228 -17.91 -1.61 -2.02
C LEU A 228 -17.83 -2.95 -1.25
N PRO A 229 -18.48 -4.03 -1.74
CA PRO A 229 -18.29 -5.37 -1.17
C PRO A 229 -16.85 -5.83 -1.35
N HIS A 230 -16.38 -6.67 -0.45
CA HIS A 230 -15.00 -7.15 -0.51
C HIS A 230 -14.90 -8.38 -1.42
N PRO A 231 -14.05 -8.40 -2.47
CA PRO A 231 -13.95 -9.52 -3.40
C PRO A 231 -13.67 -10.86 -2.72
N ALA A 232 -12.79 -10.87 -1.71
CA ALA A 232 -12.48 -12.07 -0.95
C ALA A 232 -13.61 -12.60 -0.04
N GLN A 233 -14.71 -11.86 0.15
CA GLN A 233 -15.89 -12.40 0.86
C GLN A 233 -16.51 -13.59 0.12
N ALA A 234 -16.23 -13.77 -1.17
CA ALA A 234 -16.64 -14.97 -1.91
C ALA A 234 -16.02 -16.26 -1.36
N LEU A 235 -14.92 -16.17 -0.59
CA LEU A 235 -14.34 -17.30 0.12
C LEU A 235 -15.12 -17.65 1.40
N ASP A 236 -15.90 -16.71 1.94
CA ASP A 236 -16.69 -16.95 3.15
C ASP A 236 -17.81 -17.97 2.83
N GLY A 237 -17.84 -19.06 3.59
CA GLY A 237 -18.82 -20.13 3.40
C GLY A 237 -18.39 -21.25 2.45
N ILE A 238 -17.18 -21.19 1.88
CA ILE A 238 -16.53 -22.40 1.35
C ILE A 238 -16.08 -23.22 2.57
N GLU A 239 -16.75 -24.33 2.83
CA GLU A 239 -16.40 -25.23 3.93
C GLU A 239 -14.95 -25.70 3.81
N ASP A 240 -14.26 -25.86 4.94
CA ASP A 240 -12.89 -26.38 4.96
C ASP A 240 -12.78 -27.78 4.30
N ALA A 241 -13.90 -28.52 4.23
CA ALA A 241 -13.99 -29.81 3.54
C ALA A 241 -13.84 -29.72 2.00
N ASP A 242 -13.96 -28.54 1.39
CA ASP A 242 -13.72 -28.28 -0.04
C ASP A 242 -12.52 -27.32 -0.23
N GLU A 243 -11.43 -27.64 0.46
CA GLU A 243 -10.17 -26.88 0.45
C GLU A 243 -9.62 -26.67 -0.97
N ASN A 244 -9.78 -27.65 -1.86
CA ASN A 244 -9.38 -27.54 -3.27
C ASN A 244 -10.10 -26.40 -3.99
N ARG A 245 -11.41 -26.24 -3.78
CA ARG A 245 -12.19 -25.14 -4.36
C ARG A 245 -11.74 -23.80 -3.77
N ARG A 246 -11.55 -23.74 -2.46
CA ARG A 246 -11.05 -22.53 -1.77
C ARG A 246 -9.71 -22.07 -2.34
N ILE A 247 -8.77 -22.99 -2.55
CA ILE A 247 -7.45 -22.71 -3.11
C ILE A 247 -7.54 -22.15 -4.53
N ARG A 248 -8.39 -22.73 -5.39
CA ARG A 248 -8.60 -22.23 -6.76
C ARG A 248 -9.18 -20.81 -6.78
N GLU A 249 -10.18 -20.56 -5.94
CA GLU A 249 -10.81 -19.24 -5.82
C GLU A 249 -9.82 -18.21 -5.27
N ALA A 250 -9.07 -18.54 -4.22
CA ALA A 250 -8.04 -17.67 -3.66
C ALA A 250 -6.93 -17.37 -4.69
N THR A 251 -6.54 -18.34 -5.50
CA THR A 251 -5.54 -18.17 -6.58
C THR A 251 -6.07 -17.25 -7.69
N SER A 252 -7.34 -17.37 -8.06
CA SER A 252 -8.02 -16.46 -9.00
C SER A 252 -8.04 -15.02 -8.46
N ILE A 253 -8.42 -14.84 -7.19
CA ILE A 253 -8.40 -13.55 -6.50
C ILE A 253 -6.98 -12.97 -6.46
N ALA A 254 -5.95 -13.79 -6.19
CA ALA A 254 -4.56 -13.35 -6.18
C ALA A 254 -4.09 -12.88 -7.58
N CYS A 255 -4.45 -13.60 -8.64
CA CYS A 255 -4.18 -13.17 -10.02
C CYS A 255 -4.78 -11.78 -10.28
N LYS A 256 -6.08 -11.60 -9.97
CA LYS A 256 -6.78 -10.32 -10.15
C LYS A 256 -6.17 -9.21 -9.30
N SER A 257 -5.77 -9.51 -8.07
CA SER A 257 -5.11 -8.52 -7.19
C SER A 257 -3.76 -8.06 -7.77
N LEU A 258 -2.92 -8.97 -8.25
CA LEU A 258 -1.67 -8.59 -8.92
C LEU A 258 -1.94 -7.76 -10.19
N TRP A 259 -2.95 -8.13 -10.98
CA TRP A 259 -3.34 -7.39 -12.16
C TRP A 259 -3.68 -5.92 -11.87
N GLU A 260 -4.27 -5.60 -10.72
CA GLU A 260 -4.57 -4.20 -10.39
C GLU A 260 -3.34 -3.31 -10.20
N ARG A 261 -2.15 -3.90 -10.14
CA ARG A 261 -0.88 -3.19 -9.94
C ARG A 261 -0.05 -3.28 -11.22
N ASP A 262 -0.10 -2.21 -12.01
CA ASP A 262 0.54 -2.09 -13.33
C ASP A 262 2.04 -2.42 -13.34
N THR A 263 2.70 -2.35 -12.20
CA THR A 263 4.14 -2.61 -12.06
C THR A 263 4.45 -4.08 -11.81
N LEU A 264 3.48 -4.94 -11.49
CA LEU A 264 3.71 -6.37 -11.18
C LEU A 264 3.42 -7.30 -12.36
N VAL A 265 2.43 -6.95 -13.19
CA VAL A 265 1.88 -7.83 -14.22
C VAL A 265 1.90 -7.15 -15.58
N ALA A 266 2.62 -7.77 -16.52
CA ALA A 266 2.61 -7.45 -17.94
C ALA A 266 1.92 -8.56 -18.75
N PHE A 267 2.57 -9.72 -18.87
CA PHE A 267 2.11 -10.89 -19.62
C PHE A 267 2.98 -12.12 -19.25
N LEU A 268 2.35 -13.28 -19.02
CA LEU A 268 2.96 -14.57 -18.64
C LEU A 268 3.40 -14.70 -17.17
N GLU A 269 2.88 -13.88 -16.27
CA GLU A 269 2.96 -14.12 -14.83
C GLU A 269 2.20 -15.40 -14.48
N HIS A 270 2.56 -16.02 -13.35
CA HIS A 270 1.89 -17.25 -12.94
C HIS A 270 1.93 -17.49 -11.44
N ILE A 271 0.84 -18.07 -10.95
CA ILE A 271 0.68 -18.45 -9.55
C ILE A 271 0.41 -19.96 -9.50
N SER A 272 1.07 -20.65 -8.59
CA SER A 272 0.76 -22.05 -8.27
C SER A 272 0.48 -22.24 -6.78
N HIS A 273 -0.31 -23.25 -6.46
CA HIS A 273 -0.54 -23.69 -5.09
C HIS A 273 -0.55 -25.21 -5.00
N ARG A 274 0.04 -25.78 -3.95
CA ARG A 274 -0.05 -27.21 -3.65
C ARG A 274 -1.49 -27.58 -3.32
N LEU A 275 -2.00 -28.68 -3.87
CA LEU A 275 -3.29 -29.20 -3.44
C LEU A 275 -3.14 -30.08 -2.20
N PRO A 276 -4.08 -30.02 -1.24
CA PRO A 276 -4.15 -30.94 -0.13
C PRO A 276 -4.13 -32.41 -0.59
N GLN A 277 -3.32 -33.22 0.11
CA GLN A 277 -3.41 -34.68 0.17
C GLN A 277 -3.06 -35.50 -1.09
N ASP A 278 -2.36 -34.95 -2.09
CA ASP A 278 -2.25 -35.69 -3.37
C ASP A 278 -0.97 -35.53 -4.20
N ASP A 279 0.13 -34.99 -3.66
CA ASP A 279 1.35 -34.66 -4.44
C ASP A 279 1.01 -33.98 -5.78
N ARG A 280 0.05 -33.05 -5.71
CA ARG A 280 -0.46 -32.26 -6.83
C ARG A 280 -0.34 -30.79 -6.54
N MET A 281 -0.39 -30.01 -7.61
CA MET A 281 -0.49 -28.57 -7.57
C MET A 281 -1.52 -28.08 -8.58
N ILE A 282 -2.07 -26.89 -8.32
CA ILE A 282 -2.69 -26.06 -9.34
C ILE A 282 -1.69 -25.02 -9.85
N ILE A 283 -1.86 -24.60 -11.10
CA ILE A 283 -1.16 -23.45 -11.66
C ILE A 283 -2.11 -22.64 -12.55
N SER A 284 -1.99 -21.31 -12.49
CA SER A 284 -2.75 -20.40 -13.34
C SER A 284 -2.45 -20.66 -14.82
N PRO A 285 -3.43 -20.47 -15.72
CA PRO A 285 -3.21 -20.60 -17.15
C PRO A 285 -2.32 -19.45 -17.67
N ALA A 286 -1.79 -19.61 -18.89
CA ALA A 286 -1.20 -18.50 -19.65
C ALA A 286 -2.30 -17.58 -20.20
N LYS A 287 -2.97 -16.85 -19.30
CA LYS A 287 -4.09 -15.94 -19.56
C LYS A 287 -3.79 -14.60 -18.89
N ASN A 288 -4.41 -13.53 -19.36
CA ASN A 288 -4.39 -12.27 -18.63
C ASN A 288 -5.01 -12.48 -17.24
N PHE A 289 -4.26 -12.13 -16.19
CA PHE A 289 -4.65 -12.27 -14.78
C PHE A 289 -5.99 -11.62 -14.43
N ALA A 290 -6.40 -10.54 -15.11
CA ALA A 290 -7.72 -9.93 -14.94
C ALA A 290 -8.88 -10.88 -15.25
N MET A 291 -8.64 -11.87 -16.12
CA MET A 291 -9.64 -12.78 -16.66
C MET A 291 -9.50 -14.20 -16.11
N VAL A 292 -8.51 -14.47 -15.24
CA VAL A 292 -8.31 -15.81 -14.67
C VAL A 292 -9.44 -16.08 -13.69
N GLU A 293 -10.18 -17.17 -13.90
CA GLU A 293 -11.20 -17.68 -12.98
C GLU A 293 -10.75 -18.99 -12.32
N ALA A 294 -11.44 -19.40 -11.25
CA ALA A 294 -11.10 -20.61 -10.48
C ALA A 294 -11.13 -21.88 -11.34
N GLU A 295 -12.04 -21.93 -12.32
CA GLU A 295 -12.21 -23.04 -13.26
C GLU A 295 -11.10 -23.10 -14.32
N ASP A 296 -10.35 -22.01 -14.52
CA ASP A 296 -9.24 -21.98 -15.47
C ASP A 296 -7.96 -22.65 -14.93
N MET A 297 -7.92 -22.99 -13.63
CA MET A 297 -6.75 -23.54 -12.97
C MET A 297 -6.39 -24.94 -13.49
N CYS A 298 -5.15 -25.07 -13.96
CA CYS A 298 -4.62 -26.32 -14.48
C CYS A 298 -4.08 -27.19 -13.33
N VAL A 299 -4.25 -28.52 -13.39
CA VAL A 299 -3.77 -29.44 -12.34
C VAL A 299 -2.61 -30.28 -12.85
N THR A 300 -1.54 -30.36 -12.07
CA THR A 300 -0.40 -31.23 -12.35
C THR A 300 0.02 -32.03 -11.12
N ASP A 301 0.75 -33.12 -11.31
CA ASP A 301 1.55 -33.69 -10.22
C ASP A 301 2.80 -32.82 -9.94
N LEU A 302 3.54 -33.12 -8.88
CA LEU A 302 4.81 -32.44 -8.55
C LEU A 302 5.98 -32.81 -9.49
N ARG A 303 5.74 -33.60 -10.53
CA ARG A 303 6.69 -33.83 -11.64
C ARG A 303 6.33 -32.98 -12.87
N GLY A 304 5.26 -32.20 -12.81
CA GLY A 304 4.76 -31.37 -13.90
C GLY A 304 3.96 -32.13 -14.96
N ASN A 305 3.55 -33.37 -14.69
CA ASN A 305 2.64 -34.11 -15.58
C ASN A 305 1.23 -33.54 -15.45
N TRP A 306 0.57 -33.30 -16.58
CA TRP A 306 -0.80 -32.79 -16.61
C TRP A 306 -1.79 -33.87 -16.16
N ILE A 307 -2.62 -33.54 -15.17
CA ILE A 307 -3.59 -34.46 -14.56
C ILE A 307 -5.03 -34.09 -14.94
N ASP A 308 -5.39 -32.82 -14.80
CA ASP A 308 -6.77 -32.34 -14.98
C ASP A 308 -6.81 -30.83 -15.30
N GLY A 309 -7.98 -30.32 -15.67
CA GLY A 309 -8.21 -28.93 -16.05
C GLY A 309 -7.63 -28.59 -17.42
N PRO A 310 -7.54 -27.29 -17.79
CA PRO A 310 -6.93 -26.85 -19.04
C PRO A 310 -5.46 -27.23 -19.17
N LYS A 311 -4.91 -27.13 -20.40
CA LYS A 311 -3.50 -27.44 -20.67
C LYS A 311 -2.60 -26.50 -19.86
N PRO A 312 -1.70 -27.03 -19.00
CA PRO A 312 -0.86 -26.20 -18.16
C PRO A 312 0.27 -25.55 -18.98
N PRO A 313 0.75 -24.37 -18.54
CA PRO A 313 1.83 -23.66 -19.22
C PRO A 313 3.18 -24.41 -19.18
N GLY A 314 4.13 -23.94 -20.00
CA GLY A 314 5.47 -24.54 -20.12
C GLY A 314 6.33 -24.42 -18.86
N TYR A 315 6.21 -23.28 -18.17
CA TYR A 315 6.95 -22.93 -16.94
C TYR A 315 6.50 -23.68 -15.68
N LYS A 316 5.48 -24.56 -15.75
CA LYS A 316 5.01 -25.41 -14.63
C LYS A 316 6.13 -26.25 -13.99
N PHE A 317 7.17 -26.60 -14.74
CA PHE A 317 8.22 -27.50 -14.24
C PHE A 317 9.05 -26.87 -13.13
N PHE A 318 9.24 -25.55 -13.16
CA PHE A 318 9.86 -24.79 -12.07
C PHE A 318 9.05 -24.94 -10.78
N HIS A 319 7.77 -24.59 -10.83
CA HIS A 319 6.83 -24.69 -9.71
C HIS A 319 6.75 -26.11 -9.14
N ALA A 320 6.58 -27.10 -10.01
CA ALA A 320 6.48 -28.50 -9.63
C ALA A 320 7.73 -28.95 -8.87
N GLN A 321 8.93 -28.61 -9.36
CA GLN A 321 10.18 -29.00 -8.72
C GLN A 321 10.40 -28.27 -7.39
N VAL A 322 10.12 -26.97 -7.31
CA VAL A 322 10.19 -26.22 -6.04
C VAL A 322 9.26 -26.87 -5.01
N LEU A 323 7.99 -27.11 -5.35
CA LEU A 323 7.03 -27.74 -4.45
C LEU A 323 7.39 -29.21 -4.12
N ALA A 324 8.11 -29.93 -4.99
CA ALA A 324 8.61 -31.27 -4.68
C ALA A 324 9.74 -31.25 -3.64
N GLU A 325 10.65 -30.27 -3.74
CA GLU A 325 11.87 -30.20 -2.94
C GLU A 325 11.72 -29.37 -1.65
N ARG A 326 10.74 -28.48 -1.60
CA ARG A 326 10.43 -27.60 -0.46
C ARG A 326 9.02 -27.91 0.07
N PRO A 327 8.85 -28.89 0.97
CA PRO A 327 7.56 -29.23 1.56
C PRO A 327 6.94 -28.10 2.38
N ASP A 328 7.76 -27.18 2.88
CA ASP A 328 7.34 -25.97 3.58
C ASP A 328 6.61 -24.99 2.64
N VAL A 329 6.98 -24.94 1.37
CA VAL A 329 6.33 -24.06 0.38
C VAL A 329 4.99 -24.65 -0.06
N GLN A 330 3.95 -23.84 0.05
CA GLN A 330 2.60 -24.17 -0.45
C GLN A 330 2.23 -23.33 -1.67
N ALA A 331 2.74 -22.10 -1.79
CA ALA A 331 2.39 -21.19 -2.87
C ALA A 331 3.62 -20.58 -3.51
N ILE A 332 3.52 -20.33 -4.82
CA ILE A 332 4.56 -19.65 -5.60
C ILE A 332 3.88 -18.59 -6.47
N VAL A 333 4.40 -17.38 -6.42
CA VAL A 333 3.99 -16.25 -7.26
C VAL A 333 5.20 -15.83 -8.09
N HIS A 334 5.06 -15.85 -9.41
CA HIS A 334 6.04 -15.31 -10.35
C HIS A 334 5.53 -14.00 -10.95
N THR A 335 6.37 -12.97 -10.93
CA THR A 335 6.05 -11.66 -11.53
C THR A 335 7.10 -11.22 -12.54
N HIS A 336 6.65 -10.46 -13.55
CA HIS A 336 7.53 -9.66 -14.40
C HIS A 336 7.52 -8.20 -13.93
N ASP A 337 7.81 -8.03 -12.66
CA ASP A 337 7.76 -6.76 -11.95
C ASP A 337 8.70 -5.70 -12.57
N LEU A 338 8.28 -4.44 -12.60
CA LEU A 338 8.97 -3.36 -13.31
C LEU A 338 10.23 -2.94 -12.56
N TYR A 339 10.07 -2.65 -11.27
CA TYR A 339 11.15 -2.20 -10.43
C TYR A 339 12.03 -3.37 -10.01
N GLY A 340 11.51 -4.50 -9.54
CA GLY A 340 12.38 -5.63 -9.15
C GLY A 340 13.26 -6.16 -10.28
N ARG A 341 12.75 -6.31 -11.50
CA ARG A 341 13.61 -6.60 -12.67
C ARG A 341 14.67 -5.53 -12.90
N SER A 342 14.32 -4.25 -12.78
CA SER A 342 15.28 -3.15 -12.93
C SER A 342 16.37 -3.18 -11.85
N TYR A 343 16.03 -3.55 -10.61
CA TYR A 343 17.00 -3.68 -9.52
C TYR A 343 17.86 -4.95 -9.66
N ALA A 344 17.30 -6.05 -10.16
CA ALA A 344 18.05 -7.26 -10.49
C ALA A 344 19.16 -6.99 -11.52
N LEU A 345 18.94 -6.07 -12.46
CA LEU A 345 19.94 -5.65 -13.45
C LEU A 345 21.09 -4.85 -12.84
N THR A 346 20.79 -4.01 -11.85
CA THR A 346 21.76 -3.05 -11.29
C THR A 346 22.53 -3.59 -10.10
N ARG A 347 22.00 -4.63 -9.42
CA ARG A 347 22.54 -5.18 -8.16
C ARG A 347 22.72 -4.11 -7.08
N HIS A 348 21.84 -3.13 -7.07
CA HIS A 348 21.90 -2.03 -6.10
C HIS A 348 21.65 -2.55 -4.68
N GLU A 349 22.48 -2.12 -3.72
CA GLU A 349 22.24 -2.35 -2.29
C GLU A 349 21.07 -1.48 -1.81
N LEU A 350 20.09 -2.10 -1.14
CA LEU A 350 18.91 -1.41 -0.64
C LEU A 350 19.16 -0.87 0.77
N VAL A 351 18.62 0.32 1.03
CA VAL A 351 18.67 0.95 2.35
C VAL A 351 17.31 0.77 3.02
N PRO A 352 17.22 0.32 4.28
CA PRO A 352 15.95 0.23 5.01
C PRO A 352 15.35 1.63 5.23
N MET A 353 14.53 2.08 4.29
CA MET A 353 14.05 3.46 4.18
C MET A 353 12.54 3.61 4.39
N ALA A 354 11.80 2.52 4.40
CA ALA A 354 10.35 2.53 4.55
C ALA A 354 9.86 1.29 5.30
N ARG A 355 8.72 1.44 5.97
CA ARG A 355 8.02 0.37 6.69
C ARG A 355 7.50 -0.72 5.75
N ILE A 356 6.69 -0.35 4.75
CA ILE A 356 6.12 -1.30 3.81
C ILE A 356 7.26 -1.98 3.06
N GLY A 357 7.33 -3.31 3.11
CA GLY A 357 8.43 -4.06 2.49
C GLY A 357 9.78 -3.89 3.21
N LEU A 358 9.84 -3.49 4.48
CA LEU A 358 11.10 -3.32 5.23
C LEU A 358 12.01 -4.57 5.17
N ASP A 359 11.41 -5.76 5.22
CA ASP A 359 12.04 -7.08 4.99
C ASP A 359 13.06 -7.05 3.85
N VAL A 360 12.67 -6.41 2.76
CA VAL A 360 13.34 -6.43 1.47
C VAL A 360 14.74 -5.86 1.54
N ALA A 361 14.91 -4.79 2.31
CA ALA A 361 16.21 -4.14 2.51
C ALA A 361 17.04 -4.82 3.62
N MET A 362 16.45 -5.78 4.34
CA MET A 362 17.10 -6.49 5.44
C MET A 362 17.62 -7.87 5.04
N ARG A 363 17.34 -8.33 3.81
CA ARG A 363 17.71 -9.67 3.32
C ARG A 363 18.53 -9.58 2.02
N PRO A 364 19.42 -10.55 1.77
CA PRO A 364 20.04 -10.69 0.46
C PRO A 364 18.98 -10.88 -0.64
N LEU A 365 19.32 -10.45 -1.85
CA LEU A 365 18.49 -10.63 -3.04
C LEU A 365 19.22 -11.56 -4.03
N PRO A 366 19.08 -12.89 -3.87
CA PRO A 366 19.69 -13.84 -4.78
C PRO A 366 19.23 -13.54 -6.21
N THR A 367 20.17 -13.32 -7.13
CA THR A 367 19.86 -12.93 -8.51
C THR A 367 20.54 -13.86 -9.50
N TYR A 368 19.74 -14.67 -10.19
CA TYR A 368 20.20 -15.53 -11.28
C TYR A 368 20.69 -14.65 -12.42
N PRO A 369 21.95 -14.81 -12.88
CA PRO A 369 22.62 -13.80 -13.70
C PRO A 369 22.30 -13.88 -15.19
N ARG A 370 21.49 -14.85 -15.64
CA ARG A 370 21.21 -15.08 -17.06
C ARG A 370 19.76 -14.79 -17.39
N CYS A 371 19.56 -14.23 -18.58
CA CYS A 371 18.25 -14.07 -19.19
C CYS A 371 17.89 -15.38 -19.91
N ASP A 372 17.13 -16.25 -19.26
CA ASP A 372 16.69 -17.51 -19.83
C ASP A 372 15.20 -17.75 -19.55
N LEU A 373 14.61 -18.72 -20.25
CA LEU A 373 13.34 -19.29 -19.83
C LEU A 373 13.63 -20.46 -18.91
N ILE A 374 12.98 -20.50 -17.74
CA ILE A 374 13.24 -21.51 -16.71
C ILE A 374 12.47 -22.81 -17.02
N VAL A 375 12.76 -23.38 -18.18
CA VAL A 375 12.13 -24.61 -18.70
C VAL A 375 13.11 -25.78 -18.67
N ASP A 376 14.36 -25.54 -19.07
CA ASP A 376 15.39 -26.55 -19.10
C ASP A 376 15.80 -26.98 -17.68
N SER A 377 16.13 -28.26 -17.50
CA SER A 377 16.41 -28.84 -16.19
C SER A 377 17.57 -28.16 -15.47
N ASP A 378 18.62 -27.84 -16.20
CA ASP A 378 19.87 -27.34 -15.63
C ASP A 378 19.69 -25.88 -15.20
N VAL A 379 19.04 -25.07 -16.02
CA VAL A 379 18.65 -23.68 -15.69
C VAL A 379 17.75 -23.65 -14.46
N ARG A 380 16.72 -24.51 -14.43
CA ARG A 380 15.82 -24.63 -13.28
C ARG A 380 16.57 -25.03 -12.01
N ARG A 381 17.49 -25.99 -12.08
CA ARG A 381 18.30 -26.41 -10.92
C ARG A 381 19.13 -25.24 -10.39
N ASP A 382 19.80 -24.49 -11.26
CA ASP A 382 20.61 -23.33 -10.87
C ASP A 382 19.78 -22.27 -10.13
N VAL A 383 18.56 -21.97 -10.61
CA VAL A 383 17.65 -21.02 -9.94
C VAL A 383 17.19 -21.56 -8.58
N ILE A 384 16.81 -22.85 -8.49
CA ILE A 384 16.36 -23.45 -7.23
C ILE A 384 17.51 -23.53 -6.21
N ASP A 385 18.73 -23.84 -6.64
CA ASP A 385 19.93 -23.78 -5.79
C ASP A 385 20.17 -22.38 -5.24
N LEU A 386 19.96 -21.36 -6.08
CA LEU A 386 20.11 -19.97 -5.70
C LEU A 386 19.01 -19.47 -4.76
N LEU A 387 17.76 -19.92 -4.97
CA LEU A 387 16.64 -19.72 -4.06
C LEU A 387 16.95 -20.33 -2.69
N GLY A 388 17.54 -21.53 -2.66
CA GLY A 388 17.92 -22.25 -1.45
C GLY A 388 16.73 -22.40 -0.49
N ASN A 389 16.90 -21.94 0.75
CA ASN A 389 15.83 -21.88 1.76
C ASN A 389 15.15 -20.50 1.84
N GLY A 390 15.53 -19.56 0.97
CA GLY A 390 14.96 -18.23 0.95
C GLY A 390 13.53 -18.19 0.39
N PRO A 391 12.81 -17.08 0.60
CA PRO A 391 11.46 -16.88 0.08
C PRO A 391 11.42 -16.21 -1.30
N ILE A 392 12.57 -15.84 -1.86
CA ILE A 392 12.64 -15.01 -3.07
C ILE A 392 13.88 -15.31 -3.90
N VAL A 393 13.73 -15.33 -5.22
CA VAL A 393 14.84 -15.32 -6.17
C VAL A 393 14.53 -14.37 -7.33
N HIS A 394 15.49 -13.52 -7.67
CA HIS A 394 15.44 -12.63 -8.83
C HIS A 394 16.06 -13.31 -10.03
N GLU A 395 15.53 -13.02 -11.21
CA GLU A 395 16.08 -13.48 -12.47
C GLU A 395 16.39 -12.27 -13.35
N ALA A 396 17.67 -12.01 -13.56
CA ALA A 396 18.12 -10.85 -14.31
C ALA A 396 17.50 -10.85 -15.72
N CYS A 397 16.90 -9.72 -16.11
CA CYS A 397 16.15 -9.52 -17.36
C CYS A 397 14.84 -10.33 -17.49
N HIS A 398 14.42 -11.12 -16.50
CA HIS A 398 13.25 -12.00 -16.62
C HIS A 398 12.13 -11.61 -15.65
N GLY A 399 12.28 -11.85 -14.35
CA GLY A 399 11.22 -11.73 -13.34
C GLY A 399 11.69 -12.07 -11.92
N THR A 400 10.72 -12.26 -11.03
CA THR A 400 10.97 -12.60 -9.63
C THR A 400 10.01 -13.70 -9.18
N ASP A 401 10.55 -14.75 -8.57
CA ASP A 401 9.76 -15.80 -7.90
C ASP A 401 9.71 -15.54 -6.39
N PHE A 402 8.50 -15.59 -5.85
CA PHE A 402 8.18 -15.51 -4.43
C PHE A 402 7.58 -16.84 -3.98
N VAL A 403 8.17 -17.46 -2.96
CA VAL A 403 7.70 -18.74 -2.39
C VAL A 403 7.35 -18.56 -0.92
N ALA A 404 6.27 -19.21 -0.47
CA ALA A 404 5.81 -19.07 0.90
C ALA A 404 4.98 -20.27 1.40
N GLU A 405 4.77 -20.31 2.72
CA GLU A 405 3.90 -21.29 3.38
C GLU A 405 2.41 -21.03 3.08
N THR A 406 2.06 -19.81 2.66
CA THR A 406 0.69 -19.46 2.27
C THR A 406 0.65 -18.62 0.99
N LEU A 407 -0.47 -18.66 0.26
CA LEU A 407 -0.68 -17.80 -0.91
C LEU A 407 -0.68 -16.31 -0.54
N GLU A 408 -1.27 -16.00 0.62
CA GLU A 408 -1.36 -14.66 1.17
C GLU A 408 0.04 -14.06 1.36
N GLU A 409 0.96 -14.82 1.95
CA GLU A 409 2.35 -14.38 2.13
C GLU A 409 3.07 -14.20 0.79
N ALA A 410 2.98 -15.15 -0.15
CA ALA A 410 3.63 -15.01 -1.45
C ALA A 410 3.12 -13.77 -2.21
N LEU A 411 1.81 -13.52 -2.19
CA LEU A 411 1.20 -12.33 -2.79
C LEU A 411 1.68 -11.04 -2.12
N VAL A 412 1.62 -10.99 -0.79
CA VAL A 412 2.02 -9.81 -0.01
C VAL A 412 3.50 -9.50 -0.23
N ASN A 413 4.36 -10.52 -0.25
CA ASN A 413 5.78 -10.37 -0.55
C ASN A 413 5.99 -9.77 -1.95
N ALA A 414 5.29 -10.26 -2.96
CA ALA A 414 5.37 -9.71 -4.32
C ALA A 414 4.96 -8.22 -4.36
N VAL A 415 3.81 -7.89 -3.77
CA VAL A 415 3.29 -6.51 -3.76
C VAL A 415 4.20 -5.57 -2.99
N GLN A 416 4.56 -5.91 -1.75
CA GLN A 416 5.35 -5.03 -0.90
C GLN A 416 6.79 -4.86 -1.40
N ARG A 417 7.37 -5.90 -2.02
CA ARG A 417 8.68 -5.83 -2.67
C ARG A 417 8.68 -4.76 -3.76
N GLU A 418 7.70 -4.80 -4.65
CA GLU A 418 7.61 -3.86 -5.75
C GLU A 418 7.31 -2.44 -5.29
N GLN A 419 6.44 -2.28 -4.29
CA GLN A 419 6.16 -0.98 -3.66
C GLN A 419 7.41 -0.38 -3.00
N PHE A 420 8.20 -1.18 -2.29
CA PHE A 420 9.44 -0.72 -1.67
C PHE A 420 10.43 -0.23 -2.73
N LEU A 421 10.61 -0.98 -3.82
CA LEU A 421 11.53 -0.62 -4.89
C LEU A 421 11.08 0.58 -5.71
N GLU A 422 9.77 0.73 -5.94
CA GLU A 422 9.19 1.94 -6.52
C GLU A 422 9.54 3.16 -5.66
N LEU A 423 9.34 3.06 -4.35
CA LEU A 423 9.62 4.14 -3.42
C LEU A 423 11.12 4.47 -3.36
N ASP A 424 12.01 3.47 -3.40
CA ASP A 424 13.47 3.65 -3.43
C ASP A 424 13.88 4.39 -4.71
N HIS A 425 13.30 3.97 -5.85
CA HIS A 425 13.55 4.61 -7.13
C HIS A 425 13.10 6.09 -7.12
N LEU A 426 11.89 6.36 -6.61
CA LEU A 426 11.36 7.73 -6.52
C LEU A 426 12.21 8.60 -5.58
N ALA A 427 12.62 8.09 -4.42
CA ALA A 427 13.48 8.83 -3.49
C ALA A 427 14.84 9.18 -4.15
N ARG A 428 15.44 8.24 -4.89
CA ARG A 428 16.66 8.53 -5.68
C ARG A 428 16.45 9.64 -6.71
N ARG A 429 15.28 9.74 -7.34
CA ARG A 429 14.97 10.84 -8.26
C ARG A 429 14.95 12.20 -7.56
N PHE A 430 14.65 12.24 -6.27
CA PHE A 430 14.72 13.43 -5.42
C PHE A 430 16.12 13.73 -4.87
N GLY A 431 17.13 12.94 -5.23
CA GLY A 431 18.53 13.22 -4.90
C GLY A 431 19.17 12.24 -3.90
N GLY A 432 18.42 11.27 -3.36
CA GLY A 432 19.02 10.24 -2.50
C GLY A 432 18.03 9.42 -1.70
N VAL A 433 18.54 8.44 -0.96
CA VAL A 433 17.75 7.60 -0.05
C VAL A 433 18.40 7.63 1.32
N ASN A 434 17.68 8.13 2.32
CA ASN A 434 18.12 8.04 3.70
C ASN A 434 17.49 6.81 4.37
N SER A 435 18.26 6.13 5.23
CA SER A 435 17.68 5.09 6.10
C SER A 435 16.64 5.73 7.00
N MET A 436 15.55 5.02 7.24
CA MET A 436 14.59 5.44 8.23
C MET A 436 15.26 5.51 9.61
N PRO A 437 15.01 6.58 10.40
CA PRO A 437 15.55 6.71 11.74
C PRO A 437 14.84 5.80 12.75
N THR A 438 13.62 5.35 12.42
CA THR A 438 12.72 4.66 13.35
C THR A 438 13.13 3.21 13.63
N ALA A 439 12.95 2.76 14.88
CA ALA A 439 13.34 1.43 15.34
C ALA A 439 12.61 0.30 14.57
N ARG A 440 13.37 -0.40 13.72
CA ARG A 440 12.89 -1.47 12.82
C ARG A 440 12.19 -2.61 13.56
N ASP A 441 12.71 -3.02 14.71
CA ASP A 441 12.14 -4.11 15.51
C ASP A 441 10.75 -3.74 16.06
N ARG A 442 10.57 -2.47 16.44
CA ARG A 442 9.29 -1.96 16.94
C ARG A 442 8.25 -1.93 15.83
N ILE A 443 8.65 -1.50 14.65
CA ILE A 443 7.81 -1.50 13.45
C ILE A 443 7.38 -2.92 13.12
N ALA A 444 8.32 -3.87 13.08
CA ALA A 444 8.01 -5.28 12.82
C ALA A 444 7.01 -5.86 13.85
N ALA A 445 7.09 -5.46 15.12
CA ALA A 445 6.19 -5.92 16.17
C ALA A 445 4.75 -5.34 16.06
N LEU A 446 4.58 -4.19 15.41
CA LEU A 446 3.29 -3.54 15.19
C LEU A 446 2.72 -3.77 13.78
N GLU A 447 3.51 -4.41 12.92
CA GLU A 447 3.14 -4.68 11.54
C GLU A 447 1.94 -5.62 11.47
N PHE A 448 1.09 -5.39 10.46
CA PHE A 448 -0.08 -6.22 10.22
C PHE A 448 0.32 -7.58 9.64
N SER A 449 -0.51 -8.60 9.88
CA SER A 449 -0.23 -9.93 9.36
C SER A 449 -0.33 -9.98 7.83
N ASN A 450 0.28 -10.99 7.20
CA ASN A 450 0.11 -11.23 5.77
C ASN A 450 -1.37 -11.42 5.38
N ASN A 451 -2.19 -11.96 6.29
CA ASN A 451 -3.63 -12.11 6.04
C ASN A 451 -4.35 -10.75 6.00
N ASP A 452 -3.98 -9.81 6.89
CA ASP A 452 -4.55 -8.46 6.88
C ASP A 452 -4.15 -7.70 5.61
N TRP A 453 -2.88 -7.81 5.21
CA TRP A 453 -2.39 -7.21 3.96
C TRP A 453 -3.01 -7.86 2.73
N TRP A 454 -3.16 -9.18 2.70
CA TRP A 454 -3.87 -9.87 1.62
C TRP A 454 -5.32 -9.40 1.51
N TRP A 455 -6.02 -9.26 2.65
CA TRP A 455 -7.37 -8.69 2.67
C TRP A 455 -7.36 -7.27 2.08
N PHE A 456 -6.49 -6.40 2.60
CA PHE A 456 -6.34 -5.04 2.09
C PHE A 456 -6.09 -4.99 0.57
N TYR A 457 -5.12 -5.77 0.07
CA TYR A 457 -4.74 -5.77 -1.33
C TYR A 457 -5.79 -6.37 -2.27
N THR A 458 -6.58 -7.33 -1.81
CA THR A 458 -7.67 -7.92 -2.60
C THR A 458 -8.91 -7.04 -2.60
N SER A 459 -9.07 -6.16 -1.60
CA SER A 459 -10.11 -5.10 -1.62
C SER A 459 -9.95 -4.12 -2.79
N GLU A 460 -8.74 -4.03 -3.38
CA GLU A 460 -8.42 -3.14 -4.49
C GLU A 460 -8.82 -3.69 -5.87
N ILE A 461 -9.29 -4.94 -5.97
CA ILE A 461 -9.78 -5.52 -7.23
C ILE A 461 -10.93 -4.65 -7.80
N ASN A 462 -10.91 -4.44 -9.12
CA ASN A 462 -11.78 -3.52 -9.87
C ASN A 462 -11.62 -2.04 -9.50
N ALA A 463 -10.56 -1.65 -8.79
CA ALA A 463 -10.20 -0.23 -8.71
C ALA A 463 -9.85 0.29 -10.12
N PRO A 464 -10.20 1.55 -10.46
CA PRO A 464 -9.73 2.14 -11.70
C PRO A 464 -8.20 2.04 -11.78
N ARG A 465 -7.70 1.33 -12.80
CA ARG A 465 -6.26 1.30 -13.09
C ARG A 465 -5.77 2.72 -13.34
N ARG A 466 -4.77 3.14 -12.59
CA ARG A 466 -4.01 4.35 -12.89
C ARG A 466 -2.86 3.90 -13.75
N SER A 467 -2.83 4.35 -15.00
CA SER A 467 -1.69 4.10 -15.86
C SER A 467 -0.40 4.44 -15.10
N ALA A 468 0.69 3.69 -15.32
CA ALA A 468 2.02 4.04 -14.81
C ALA A 468 2.47 5.48 -15.20
N ALA A 469 1.74 6.14 -16.11
CA ALA A 469 1.89 7.54 -16.49
C ALA A 469 1.09 8.54 -15.63
N GLY A 470 0.34 8.10 -14.61
CA GLY A 470 -0.26 8.97 -13.61
C GLY A 470 -1.29 9.98 -14.15
N LEU A 471 -2.09 9.56 -15.13
CA LEU A 471 -3.30 10.27 -15.57
C LEU A 471 -4.53 9.37 -15.42
#